data_AF-A0AA36BTR8-F1
#
_entry.id   AF-A0AA36BTR8-F1
#
_cell.length_a   1.000
_cell.length_b   1.000
_cell.length_c   1.000
_cell.angle_alpha   90.00
_cell.angle_beta   90.00
_cell.angle_gamma   90.00
#
_symmetry.space_group_name_H-M   'P 1'
#
loop_
_entity.id
_entity.type
_entity.pdbx_description
1 polymer ?
#
loop_
_entity_poly.entity_id
_entity_poly.type
_entity_poly.pdbx_seq_one_letter_code
_entity_poly.pdbx_strand_id
1 'polypeptide(L)'
;MSAVMDKMKKFKIKGVLDGLRSSVNTPAKTELDITETLRSEHFEICKTVRHGFPFQPTALAYDPVQHILAIGTKSGSLRIFGRPGVDCHCCHPEEAAVIQILFLINEGALVTVCSDDTLHLWNYRQKRPDIVHTLKFMKERNQRKSLPFPSNFAFVT
;
A
#
# COMPACT_ATOMS: atom_id res chain seq x y z
N MET A 1 73.29 19.33 11.65
CA MET A 1 73.81 17.94 11.65
C MET A 1 72.97 17.17 10.64
N SER A 2 73.35 17.10 9.37
CA SER A 2 74.36 16.21 8.77
C SER A 2 74.11 14.72 9.07
N ALA A 3 73.64 13.98 8.06
CA ALA A 3 73.98 12.60 7.68
C ALA A 3 73.07 12.23 6.48
N VAL A 4 73.47 12.36 5.20
CA VAL A 4 74.42 11.55 4.40
C VAL A 4 73.80 10.25 3.84
N MET A 5 73.81 10.18 2.49
CA MET A 5 73.80 9.01 1.58
C MET A 5 72.50 8.18 1.49
N ASP A 6 72.08 7.65 0.34
CA ASP A 6 72.84 7.28 -0.86
C ASP A 6 72.01 7.49 -2.15
N LYS A 7 72.73 7.80 -3.24
CA LYS A 7 72.21 8.18 -4.55
C LYS A 7 72.55 7.06 -5.52
N MET A 8 71.59 6.18 -5.85
CA MET A 8 71.83 5.14 -6.84
C MET A 8 71.57 5.62 -8.29
N LYS A 9 72.68 5.56 -9.04
CA LYS A 9 72.84 5.18 -10.46
C LYS A 9 72.06 5.95 -11.55
N LYS A 10 72.85 6.78 -12.25
CA LYS A 10 72.77 7.05 -13.71
C LYS A 10 72.22 5.85 -14.48
N PHE A 11 71.43 6.09 -15.54
CA PHE A 11 71.92 5.96 -16.92
C PHE A 11 71.00 6.72 -17.91
N LYS A 12 71.65 7.50 -18.78
CA LYS A 12 71.06 8.20 -19.92
C LYS A 12 70.63 7.19 -20.98
N ILE A 13 69.43 7.36 -21.54
CA ILE A 13 69.20 7.11 -22.97
C ILE A 13 68.40 8.29 -23.50
N LYS A 14 69.12 9.35 -23.86
CA LYS A 14 68.59 10.41 -24.72
C LYS A 14 69.16 10.10 -26.09
N GLY A 15 68.32 9.59 -26.97
CA GLY A 15 68.77 9.22 -28.30
C GLY A 15 67.64 8.68 -29.17
N VAL A 16 67.20 9.52 -30.09
CA VAL A 16 66.60 9.15 -31.39
C VAL A 16 65.14 8.73 -31.34
N LEU A 17 64.23 9.70 -31.25
CA LEU A 17 62.89 9.61 -31.83
C LEU A 17 62.29 11.00 -32.19
N ASP A 18 63.16 12.01 -32.38
CA ASP A 18 62.82 13.19 -33.17
C ASP A 18 62.76 12.74 -34.64
N GLY A 19 61.61 12.24 -35.12
CA GLY A 19 61.55 11.85 -36.53
C GLY A 19 60.32 11.17 -37.09
N LEU A 20 59.39 10.62 -36.30
CA LEU A 20 58.11 10.15 -36.85
C LEU A 20 56.99 11.10 -36.47
N ARG A 21 56.91 12.18 -37.25
CA ARG A 21 55.71 13.01 -37.37
C ARG A 21 54.53 12.14 -37.81
N SER A 22 53.38 12.44 -37.23
CA SER A 22 52.08 12.48 -37.91
C SER A 22 51.63 11.19 -38.59
N SER A 23 50.83 10.36 -37.91
CA SER A 23 49.70 9.64 -38.52
C SER A 23 49.06 8.60 -37.61
N VAL A 24 48.72 8.94 -36.36
CA VAL A 24 47.63 8.22 -35.69
C VAL A 24 46.87 9.23 -34.83
N ASN A 25 45.81 9.82 -35.39
CA ASN A 25 44.70 10.27 -34.57
C ASN A 25 44.10 8.99 -33.98
N THR A 26 44.58 8.55 -32.82
CA THR A 26 43.77 7.70 -31.97
C THR A 26 42.59 8.57 -31.56
N PRO A 27 41.34 8.24 -31.95
CA PRO A 27 40.20 8.90 -31.32
C PRO A 27 40.38 8.60 -29.84
N ALA A 28 40.55 9.65 -29.03
CA ALA A 28 40.42 9.54 -27.59
C ALA A 28 39.15 8.75 -27.37
N LYS A 29 39.25 7.59 -26.70
CA LYS A 29 38.06 6.92 -26.16
C LYS A 29 37.36 8.02 -25.38
N THR A 30 36.28 8.53 -25.94
CA THR A 30 35.33 9.35 -25.23
C THR A 30 34.86 8.41 -24.14
N GLU A 31 35.47 8.49 -22.96
CA GLU A 31 34.78 8.11 -21.75
C GLU A 31 33.45 8.83 -21.87
N LEU A 32 32.38 8.05 -22.04
CA LEU A 32 31.04 8.56 -21.90
C LEU A 32 30.99 9.02 -20.45
N ASP A 33 31.34 10.28 -20.23
CA ASP A 33 31.28 10.94 -18.95
C ASP A 33 29.79 11.01 -18.67
N ILE A 34 29.25 9.97 -18.03
CA ILE A 34 27.84 9.84 -17.69
C ILE A 34 27.57 11.01 -16.76
N THR A 35 27.09 12.11 -17.33
CA THR A 35 26.78 13.31 -16.58
C THR A 35 25.61 12.96 -15.68
N GLU A 36 25.88 12.78 -14.39
CA GLU A 36 24.86 12.55 -13.37
C GLU A 36 23.97 13.78 -13.27
N THR A 37 22.88 13.77 -14.04
CA THR A 37 21.85 14.82 -14.07
C THR A 37 20.70 14.53 -13.12
N LEU A 38 20.80 13.45 -12.33
CA LEU A 38 19.79 13.07 -11.34
C LEU A 38 19.81 14.05 -10.17
N ARG A 39 18.81 14.93 -10.13
CA ARG A 39 18.53 15.85 -9.02
C ARG A 39 17.52 15.23 -8.07
N SER A 40 17.50 15.67 -6.82
CA SER A 40 16.55 15.17 -5.80
C SER A 40 15.08 15.29 -6.23
N GLU A 41 14.77 16.28 -7.07
CA GLU A 41 13.46 16.53 -7.69
C GLU A 41 13.03 15.46 -8.70
N HIS A 42 13.94 14.58 -9.16
CA HIS A 42 13.60 13.42 -9.98
C HIS A 42 13.25 12.17 -9.14
N PHE A 43 13.39 12.25 -7.82
CA PHE A 43 13.08 11.15 -6.92
C PHE A 43 11.84 11.50 -6.10
N GLU A 44 10.78 10.73 -6.31
CA GLU A 44 9.61 10.79 -5.45
C GLU A 44 9.57 9.55 -4.55
N ILE A 45 9.48 9.77 -3.24
CA ILE A 45 9.29 8.68 -2.28
C ILE A 45 7.83 8.24 -2.37
N CYS A 46 7.60 7.09 -3.01
CA CYS A 46 6.28 6.48 -3.10
C CYS A 46 6.24 5.18 -2.30
N LYS A 47 5.18 4.98 -1.50
CA LYS A 47 4.92 3.70 -0.85
C LYS A 47 4.45 2.70 -1.90
N THR A 48 5.33 1.77 -2.26
CA THR A 48 5.12 0.82 -3.35
C THR A 48 4.22 -0.35 -2.97
N VAL A 49 4.45 -1.00 -1.82
CA VAL A 49 3.68 -2.18 -1.40
C VAL A 49 3.64 -2.30 0.13
N ARG A 50 2.47 -2.65 0.68
CA ARG A 50 2.35 -3.06 2.09
C ARG A 50 2.68 -4.54 2.21
N HIS A 51 3.85 -4.87 2.74
CA HIS A 51 4.22 -6.25 3.04
C HIS A 51 3.85 -6.64 4.47
N GLY A 52 3.62 -7.94 4.68
CA GLY A 52 3.38 -8.51 6.00
C GLY A 52 1.91 -8.59 6.40
N PHE A 53 1.67 -8.88 7.67
CA PHE A 53 0.35 -9.09 8.26
C PHE A 53 -0.17 -7.78 8.88
N PRO A 54 -1.47 -7.43 8.72
CA PRO A 54 -2.00 -6.18 9.25
C PRO A 54 -1.89 -6.11 10.79
N PHE A 55 -1.60 -4.91 11.32
CA PHE A 55 -1.47 -4.70 12.76
C PHE A 55 -2.84 -4.80 13.45
N GLN A 56 -2.92 -5.58 14.54
CA GLN A 56 -4.14 -5.81 15.34
C GLN A 56 -5.32 -6.32 14.50
N PRO A 57 -5.25 -7.55 13.96
CA PRO A 57 -6.41 -8.19 13.33
C PRO A 57 -7.50 -8.39 14.38
N THR A 58 -8.73 -8.08 14.01
CA THR A 58 -9.91 -8.25 14.89
C THR A 58 -10.89 -9.26 14.32
N ALA A 59 -10.97 -9.36 12.99
CA ALA A 59 -11.87 -10.28 12.31
C ALA A 59 -11.19 -10.93 11.10
N LEU A 60 -11.64 -12.14 10.76
CA LEU A 60 -11.21 -12.85 9.56
C LEU A 60 -12.38 -13.63 8.97
N ALA A 61 -12.41 -13.76 7.65
CA ALA A 61 -13.37 -14.59 6.93
C ALA A 61 -12.68 -15.22 5.72
N TYR A 62 -13.14 -16.41 5.32
CA TYR A 62 -12.60 -17.12 4.16
C TYR A 62 -13.76 -17.62 3.28
N ASP A 63 -13.63 -17.41 1.98
CA ASP A 63 -14.52 -18.01 0.98
C ASP A 63 -13.83 -19.23 0.34
N PRO A 64 -14.34 -20.46 0.57
CA PRO A 64 -13.77 -21.67 0.01
C PRO A 64 -13.95 -21.80 -1.50
N VAL A 65 -14.90 -21.10 -2.11
CA VAL A 65 -15.16 -21.20 -3.56
C VAL A 65 -14.20 -20.31 -4.33
N GLN A 66 -14.04 -19.07 -3.89
CA GLN A 66 -13.17 -18.10 -4.56
C GLN A 66 -11.71 -18.18 -4.11
N HIS A 67 -11.45 -18.92 -3.02
CA HIS A 67 -10.16 -19.05 -2.36
C HIS A 67 -9.59 -17.68 -1.94
N ILE A 68 -10.44 -16.89 -1.28
CA ILE A 68 -10.09 -15.55 -0.79
C ILE A 68 -10.25 -15.47 0.73
N LEU A 69 -9.32 -14.78 1.38
CA LEU A 69 -9.24 -14.54 2.82
C LEU A 69 -9.34 -13.04 3.05
N ALA A 70 -10.38 -12.58 3.75
CA ALA A 70 -10.49 -11.21 4.21
C ALA A 70 -10.05 -11.11 5.68
N ILE A 71 -9.28 -10.08 6.00
CA ILE A 71 -8.78 -9.76 7.35
C ILE A 71 -9.16 -8.32 7.66
N GLY A 72 -9.85 -8.12 8.77
CA GLY A 72 -10.23 -6.81 9.30
C GLY A 72 -9.39 -6.46 10.51
N THR A 73 -9.08 -5.18 10.68
CA THR A 73 -8.29 -4.67 11.81
C THR A 73 -9.12 -3.81 12.75
N LYS A 74 -8.54 -3.55 13.93
CA LYS A 74 -9.07 -2.59 14.89
C LYS A 74 -9.12 -1.15 14.36
N SER A 75 -8.28 -0.81 13.37
CA SER A 75 -8.21 0.52 12.78
C SER A 75 -9.15 0.72 11.59
N GLY A 76 -10.08 -0.21 11.34
CA GLY A 76 -10.96 -0.16 10.18
C GLY A 76 -10.28 -0.49 8.85
N SER A 77 -9.06 -1.04 8.85
CA SER A 77 -8.44 -1.55 7.64
C SER A 77 -9.00 -2.92 7.30
N LEU A 78 -9.29 -3.15 6.02
CA LEU A 78 -9.73 -4.41 5.45
C LEU A 78 -8.72 -4.84 4.39
N ARG A 79 -8.15 -6.02 4.55
CA ARG A 79 -7.22 -6.60 3.60
C ARG A 79 -7.73 -7.93 3.08
N ILE A 80 -7.76 -8.09 1.76
CA ILE A 80 -8.22 -9.32 1.12
C ILE A 80 -7.04 -9.96 0.38
N PHE A 81 -6.79 -11.22 0.69
CA PHE A 81 -5.78 -12.07 0.10
C PHE A 81 -6.44 -13.19 -0.69
N GLY A 82 -5.74 -13.73 -1.69
CA GLY A 82 -6.21 -14.91 -2.41
C GLY A 82 -5.12 -15.54 -3.26
N ARG A 83 -5.50 -15.97 -4.47
CA ARG A 83 -4.57 -16.46 -5.50
C ARG A 83 -3.50 -15.42 -5.86
N PRO A 84 -2.37 -15.82 -6.51
CA PRO A 84 -1.35 -14.87 -6.94
C PRO A 84 -1.95 -13.68 -7.70
N GLY A 85 -1.65 -12.46 -7.24
CA GLY A 85 -2.20 -11.21 -7.79
C GLY A 85 -3.46 -10.68 -7.09
N VAL A 86 -4.02 -11.42 -6.13
CA VAL A 86 -5.14 -10.99 -5.28
C VAL A 86 -4.60 -10.53 -3.93
N ASP A 87 -4.21 -9.25 -3.86
CA ASP A 87 -3.95 -8.51 -2.62
C ASP A 87 -4.56 -7.13 -2.78
N CYS A 88 -5.59 -6.83 -1.98
CA CYS A 88 -6.18 -5.50 -1.95
C CYS A 88 -6.33 -5.03 -0.51
N HIS A 89 -6.11 -3.72 -0.34
CA HIS A 89 -6.19 -3.04 0.93
C HIS A 89 -7.19 -1.90 0.80
N CYS A 90 -8.21 -1.93 1.64
CA CYS A 90 -9.27 -0.95 1.75
C CYS A 90 -9.38 -0.46 3.19
N CYS A 91 -9.98 0.71 3.37
CA CYS A 91 -10.26 1.26 4.70
C CYS A 91 -11.73 1.64 4.79
N HIS A 92 -12.33 1.39 5.96
CA HIS A 92 -13.64 1.91 6.28
C HIS A 92 -13.59 3.43 6.50
N PRO A 93 -14.64 4.19 6.15
CA PRO A 93 -14.67 5.63 6.31
C PRO A 93 -14.60 6.12 7.77
N GLU A 94 -15.24 5.40 8.70
CA GLU A 94 -15.34 5.79 10.12
C GLU A 94 -14.14 5.29 10.98
N GLU A 95 -13.09 4.71 10.37
CA GLU A 95 -11.91 4.11 11.06
C GLU A 95 -12.27 3.22 12.28
N ALA A 96 -13.46 2.59 12.25
CA ALA A 96 -13.98 1.77 13.32
C ALA A 96 -13.41 0.34 13.29
N ALA A 97 -13.34 -0.32 14.45
CA ALA A 97 -12.82 -1.68 14.52
C ALA A 97 -13.75 -2.66 13.82
N VAL A 98 -13.20 -3.51 12.95
CA VAL A 98 -13.99 -4.54 12.26
C VAL A 98 -14.24 -5.69 13.23
N ILE A 99 -15.48 -5.88 13.66
CA ILE A 99 -15.89 -6.92 14.60
C ILE A 99 -16.07 -8.26 13.87
N GLN A 100 -16.70 -8.23 12.70
CA GLN A 100 -17.04 -9.43 11.96
C GLN A 100 -16.98 -9.18 10.45
N ILE A 101 -16.60 -10.22 9.70
CA ILE A 101 -16.60 -10.22 8.24
C ILE A 101 -17.40 -11.43 7.79
N LEU A 102 -18.24 -11.25 6.78
CA LEU A 102 -19.04 -12.30 6.18
C LEU A 102 -18.95 -12.22 4.66
N PHE A 103 -18.58 -13.31 4.00
CA PHE A 103 -18.64 -13.40 2.55
C PHE A 103 -20.06 -13.76 2.09
N LEU A 104 -20.55 -13.04 1.09
CA LEU A 104 -21.68 -13.48 0.28
C LEU A 104 -21.11 -14.39 -0.81
N ILE A 105 -21.02 -15.69 -0.47
CA ILE A 105 -20.42 -16.72 -1.31
C ILE A 105 -21.08 -16.69 -2.69
N ASN A 106 -20.27 -16.75 -3.75
CA ASN A 106 -20.69 -16.65 -5.16
C ASN A 106 -21.29 -15.32 -5.62
N GLU A 107 -21.54 -14.37 -4.72
CA GLU A 107 -22.09 -13.05 -5.08
C GLU A 107 -21.00 -12.01 -5.35
N GLY A 108 -19.73 -12.28 -5.00
CA GLY A 108 -18.64 -11.33 -5.19
C GLY A 108 -18.76 -10.09 -4.30
N ALA A 109 -19.42 -10.24 -3.16
CA ALA A 109 -19.62 -9.20 -2.18
C ALA A 109 -19.34 -9.73 -0.77
N LEU A 110 -18.91 -8.86 0.14
CA LEU A 110 -18.71 -9.20 1.54
C LEU A 110 -19.34 -8.12 2.41
N VAL A 111 -19.76 -8.50 3.61
CA VAL A 111 -20.29 -7.60 4.62
C VAL A 111 -19.28 -7.51 5.75
N THR A 112 -18.97 -6.30 6.17
CA THR A 112 -18.20 -6.04 7.38
C THR A 112 -19.10 -5.39 8.43
N VAL A 113 -18.93 -5.83 9.68
CA VAL A 113 -19.58 -5.26 10.85
C VAL A 113 -18.53 -4.48 11.61
N CYS A 114 -18.77 -3.20 11.84
CA CYS A 114 -17.87 -2.30 12.55
C CYS A 114 -18.34 -2.08 14.00
N SER A 115 -17.43 -1.61 14.85
CA SER A 115 -17.69 -1.34 16.28
C SER A 115 -18.51 -0.10 16.59
N ASP A 116 -18.82 0.68 15.57
CA ASP A 116 -19.68 1.88 15.59
C ASP A 116 -21.15 1.56 15.26
N ASP A 117 -21.52 0.28 15.32
CA ASP A 117 -22.82 -0.26 14.92
C ASP A 117 -23.15 -0.01 13.43
N THR A 118 -22.14 0.17 12.57
CA THR A 118 -22.31 0.24 11.12
C THR A 118 -21.99 -1.09 10.44
N LEU A 119 -22.74 -1.38 9.37
CA LEU A 119 -22.47 -2.43 8.41
C LEU A 119 -22.03 -1.79 7.10
N HIS A 120 -20.97 -2.33 6.50
CA HIS A 120 -20.58 -1.97 5.14
C HIS A 120 -20.67 -3.18 4.22
N LEU A 121 -21.41 -3.03 3.13
CA LEU A 121 -21.44 -3.97 2.02
C LEU A 121 -20.36 -3.58 1.02
N TRP A 122 -19.38 -4.44 0.85
CA TRP A 122 -18.27 -4.29 -0.06
C TRP A 122 -18.49 -5.13 -1.31
N ASN A 123 -18.26 -4.54 -2.47
CA ASN A 123 -18.19 -5.26 -3.74
C ASN A 123 -16.71 -5.39 -4.14
N TYR A 124 -16.24 -6.63 -4.25
CA TYR A 124 -14.85 -6.93 -4.63
C TYR A 124 -14.75 -7.58 -6.03
N ARG A 125 -15.79 -7.47 -6.86
CA ARG A 125 -15.73 -7.90 -8.28
C ARG A 125 -14.79 -7.03 -9.12
N GLN A 126 -14.54 -5.80 -8.67
CA GLN A 126 -13.62 -4.88 -9.31
C GLN A 126 -12.20 -5.01 -8.74
N LYS A 127 -11.20 -4.51 -9.48
CA LYS A 127 -9.79 -4.53 -9.04
C LYS A 127 -9.57 -3.83 -7.69
N ARG A 128 -10.42 -2.85 -7.36
CA ARG A 128 -10.48 -2.21 -6.05
C ARG A 128 -11.83 -2.50 -5.42
N PRO A 129 -11.87 -3.07 -4.21
CA PRO A 129 -13.12 -3.22 -3.48
C PRO A 129 -13.70 -1.86 -3.12
N ASP A 130 -14.97 -1.67 -3.44
CA ASP A 130 -15.72 -0.45 -3.17
C ASP A 130 -16.88 -0.74 -2.21
N ILE A 131 -17.21 0.25 -1.38
CA ILE A 131 -18.38 0.20 -0.50
C ILE A 131 -19.61 0.54 -1.33
N VAL A 132 -20.53 -0.41 -1.46
CA VAL A 132 -21.80 -0.24 -2.18
C VAL A 132 -22.85 0.37 -1.26
N HIS A 133 -22.96 -0.17 -0.04
CA HIS A 133 -23.94 0.28 0.94
C HIS A 133 -23.33 0.36 2.32
N THR A 134 -23.73 1.38 3.06
CA THR A 134 -23.45 1.53 4.49
C THR A 134 -24.78 1.59 5.21
N LEU A 135 -24.98 0.71 6.19
CA LEU A 135 -26.15 0.70 7.04
C LEU A 135 -25.71 0.97 8.47
N LYS A 136 -26.12 2.10 9.04
CA LYS A 136 -25.88 2.43 10.45
C LYS A 136 -27.06 1.96 11.26
N PHE A 137 -26.85 1.02 12.17
CA PHE A 137 -27.88 0.67 13.13
C PHE A 137 -28.00 1.78 14.16
N MET A 138 -28.89 2.73 13.88
CA MET A 138 -29.41 3.58 14.93
C MET A 138 -30.25 2.70 15.84
N LYS A 139 -29.74 2.41 17.04
CA LYS A 139 -30.57 1.90 18.12
C LYS A 139 -31.58 2.98 18.47
N GLU A 140 -32.69 3.05 17.73
CA GLU A 140 -33.89 3.77 18.17
C GLU A 140 -34.32 3.08 19.46
N ARG A 141 -33.85 3.62 20.58
CA ARG A 141 -34.36 3.30 21.90
C ARG A 141 -35.79 3.84 21.94
N ASN A 142 -36.73 3.05 21.42
CA ASN A 142 -38.18 3.19 21.54
C ASN A 142 -38.60 4.57 22.06
N GLN A 143 -38.61 5.59 21.20
CA GLN A 143 -39.51 6.70 21.48
C GLN A 143 -40.90 6.11 21.30
N ARG A 144 -41.51 5.69 22.42
CA ARG A 144 -42.96 5.64 22.54
C ARG A 144 -43.44 7.03 22.16
N LYS A 145 -43.72 7.26 20.88
CA LYS A 145 -44.55 8.38 20.46
C LYS A 145 -45.92 8.04 21.02
N SER A 146 -46.21 8.50 22.24
CA SER A 146 -47.57 8.54 22.74
C SER A 146 -48.33 9.41 21.74
N LEU A 147 -49.14 8.78 20.91
CA LEU A 147 -50.05 9.50 20.04
C LEU A 147 -50.96 10.36 20.92
N PRO A 148 -51.07 11.68 20.66
CA PRO A 148 -52.02 12.52 21.36
C PRO A 148 -53.38 12.36 20.67
N PHE A 149 -54.03 11.21 20.85
CA PHE A 149 -55.44 11.07 20.47
C PHE A 149 -56.24 10.71 21.71
N PRO A 150 -57.10 11.61 22.22
CA PRO A 150 -58.17 11.21 23.12
C PRO A 150 -59.27 10.57 22.27
N SER A 151 -59.12 9.30 21.88
CA SER A 151 -60.22 8.58 21.26
C SER A 151 -61.13 8.03 22.36
N ASN A 152 -62.17 8.79 22.67
CA ASN A 152 -63.36 8.25 23.34
C ASN A 152 -64.03 7.25 22.41
N PHE A 153 -63.73 5.97 22.59
CA PHE A 153 -64.65 4.91 22.19
C PHE A 153 -64.82 3.97 23.37
N ALA A 154 -65.94 4.19 24.07
CA ALA A 154 -66.58 3.15 24.83
C ALA A 154 -67.00 2.05 23.84
N PHE A 155 -66.64 0.80 24.14
CA PHE A 155 -67.38 -0.34 23.65
C PHE A 155 -67.86 -1.14 24.86
N VAL A 156 -69.17 -1.07 25.05
CA VAL A 156 -69.99 -1.98 25.84
C VAL A 156 -70.04 -3.31 25.11
N THR A 157 -69.59 -4.39 25.74
CA THR A 157 -70.37 -5.58 26.15
C THR A 157 -69.47 -6.46 27.01
#